data_AF-A0A9W7Y3X8-F1
#
_entry.id   AF-A0A9W7Y3X8-F1
#
_cell.length_a   1.000
_cell.length_b   1.000
_cell.length_c   1.000
_cell.angle_alpha   90.00
_cell.angle_beta   90.00
_cell.angle_gamma   90.00
#
_symmetry.space_group_name_H-M   'P 1'
#
loop_
_entity.id
_entity.type
_entity.pdbx_description
1 polymer ?
#
loop_
_entity_poly.entity_id
_entity_poly.type
_entity_poly.pdbx_seq_one_letter_code
_entity_poly.pdbx_strand_id
1 'polypeptide(L)'
;MLDFIHRLPKLTNLTFYKVTLGDIQRDMSIPTSKECEPIALLGSTIRKLAISFSRQQFVPEQAVAVAKYLLLRIPSLTAFYATPIPEGPIQAFVNTHALHYPHLAAIDLKLNGKHGVCLHAV
;
A
#
# COMPACT_ATOMS: atom_id res chain seq x y z
N MET A 1 4.24 -11.77 -6.82
CA MET A 1 4.54 -11.86 -5.36
C MET A 1 3.28 -12.12 -4.53
N LEU A 2 2.13 -11.54 -4.88
CA LEU A 2 0.89 -11.68 -4.10
C LEU A 2 -0.07 -12.75 -4.68
N ASP A 3 0.35 -13.46 -5.72
CA ASP A 3 -0.49 -14.40 -6.47
C ASP A 3 -0.98 -15.58 -5.62
N PHE A 4 -0.30 -15.85 -4.50
CA PHE A 4 -0.72 -16.86 -3.54
C PHE A 4 -1.99 -16.48 -2.77
N ILE A 5 -2.34 -15.18 -2.69
CA ILE A 5 -3.51 -14.71 -1.94
C ILE A 5 -4.81 -15.32 -2.48
N HIS A 6 -4.91 -15.50 -3.80
CA HIS A 6 -6.06 -16.13 -4.43
C HIS A 6 -6.28 -17.58 -3.99
N ARG A 7 -5.23 -18.26 -3.52
CA ARG A 7 -5.28 -19.65 -3.05
C ARG A 7 -5.74 -19.76 -1.59
N LEU A 8 -5.95 -18.61 -0.91
CA LEU A 8 -6.31 -18.55 0.50
C LEU A 8 -7.67 -17.87 0.69
N PRO A 9 -8.78 -18.46 0.19
CA PRO A 9 -10.09 -17.80 0.13
C PRO A 9 -10.72 -17.51 1.50
N LYS A 10 -10.22 -18.13 2.57
CA LYS A 10 -10.67 -17.88 3.95
C LYS A 10 -9.78 -16.88 4.71
N LEU A 11 -8.68 -16.43 4.11
CA LEU A 11 -7.73 -15.55 4.77
C LEU A 11 -8.27 -14.12 4.81
N THR A 12 -8.65 -13.67 6.00
CA THR A 12 -9.20 -12.32 6.21
C THR A 12 -8.16 -11.33 6.73
N ASN A 13 -7.09 -11.82 7.35
CA ASN A 13 -6.03 -11.01 7.92
C ASN A 13 -4.67 -11.52 7.42
N LEU A 14 -3.83 -10.62 6.93
CA LEU A 14 -2.49 -10.95 6.46
C LEU A 14 -1.49 -9.95 7.03
N THR A 15 -0.37 -10.46 7.52
CA THR A 15 0.71 -9.63 8.05
C THR A 15 2.04 -10.10 7.49
N PHE A 16 2.79 -9.16 6.91
CA PHE A 16 4.14 -9.39 6.44
C PHE A 16 5.12 -8.63 7.34
N TYR A 17 6.18 -9.31 7.75
CA TYR A 17 7.23 -8.74 8.59
C TYR A 17 8.56 -8.70 7.83
N LYS A 18 9.35 -7.65 8.09
CA LYS A 18 10.69 -7.46 7.52
C LYS A 18 10.72 -7.60 5.99
N VAL A 19 9.69 -7.08 5.30
CA VAL A 19 9.62 -7.08 3.84
C VAL A 19 10.77 -6.27 3.28
N THR A 20 11.59 -6.89 2.44
CA THR A 20 12.59 -6.21 1.63
C THR A 20 12.01 -5.97 0.23
N LEU A 21 12.33 -4.83 -0.36
CA LEU A 21 11.83 -4.43 -1.68
C LEU A 21 12.84 -4.72 -2.79
N GLY A 22 13.75 -5.66 -2.55
CA GLY A 22 14.77 -6.08 -3.50
C GLY A 22 14.16 -6.36 -4.86
N ASP A 23 14.66 -5.64 -5.86
CA ASP A 23 14.26 -5.70 -7.27
C ASP A 23 12.76 -5.56 -7.57
N ILE A 24 12.03 -4.78 -6.76
CA ILE A 24 10.72 -4.28 -7.20
C ILE A 24 10.95 -3.44 -8.45
N GLN A 25 10.75 -4.07 -9.60
CA GLN A 25 10.79 -3.41 -10.90
C GLN A 25 9.83 -2.23 -10.84
N ARG A 26 10.28 -1.08 -11.38
CA ARG A 26 9.53 0.19 -11.43
C ARG A 26 8.19 0.09 -12.16
N ASP A 27 7.86 -1.08 -12.72
CA ASP A 27 6.66 -1.39 -13.50
C ASP A 27 5.38 -1.58 -12.67
N MET A 28 5.36 -1.16 -11.40
CA MET A 28 4.08 -0.93 -10.71
C MET A 28 3.42 0.32 -11.32
N SER A 29 2.70 0.11 -12.42
CA SER A 29 1.83 1.13 -13.00
C SER A 29 0.69 1.43 -12.04
N ILE A 30 0.80 2.54 -11.33
CA ILE A 30 -0.31 3.15 -10.63
C ILE A 30 -0.96 4.08 -11.66
N PRO A 31 -2.22 3.85 -12.06
CA PRO A 31 -2.87 4.70 -13.04
C PRO A 31 -2.87 6.13 -12.52
N THR A 32 -2.37 7.03 -13.34
CA THR A 32 -2.55 8.46 -13.11
C THR A 32 -4.03 8.77 -13.31
N SER A 33 -4.58 9.67 -12.50
CA SER A 33 -6.00 10.05 -12.45
C SER A 33 -6.65 10.46 -13.78
N LYS A 34 -5.88 10.55 -14.87
CA LYS A 34 -6.35 10.84 -16.23
C LYS A 34 -6.74 9.59 -17.02
N GLU A 35 -6.32 8.42 -16.58
CA GLU A 35 -6.54 7.14 -17.26
C GLU A 35 -7.30 6.20 -16.30
N CYS A 36 -8.62 6.15 -16.46
CA CYS A 36 -9.49 5.14 -15.84
C CYS A 36 -9.28 3.78 -16.50
N GLU A 37 -8.04 3.32 -16.62
CA GLU A 37 -7.80 1.96 -17.06
C GLU A 37 -8.23 0.99 -15.96
N PRO A 38 -8.98 -0.08 -16.30
CA PRO A 38 -9.41 -1.06 -15.32
C PRO A 38 -8.20 -1.79 -14.76
N ILE A 39 -7.82 -1.48 -13.52
CA ILE A 39 -6.84 -2.29 -12.79
C ILE A 39 -7.43 -3.67 -12.53
N ALA A 40 -6.71 -4.71 -12.93
CA ALA A 40 -7.05 -6.08 -12.58
C ALA A 40 -7.05 -6.25 -11.05
N LEU A 41 -8.21 -6.54 -10.47
CA LEU A 41 -8.38 -6.68 -9.03
C LEU A 41 -7.85 -8.04 -8.55
N LEU A 42 -7.25 -8.05 -7.36
CA LEU A 42 -6.93 -9.27 -6.64
C LEU A 42 -8.21 -9.75 -5.94
N GLY A 43 -8.92 -10.71 -6.56
CA GLY A 43 -9.99 -11.47 -5.93
C GLY A 43 -9.53 -12.13 -4.63
N SER A 44 -9.75 -11.42 -3.52
CA SER A 44 -9.23 -11.73 -2.19
C SER A 44 -10.30 -11.41 -1.14
N THR A 45 -10.32 -12.19 -0.06
CA THR A 45 -11.19 -11.94 1.10
C THR A 45 -10.46 -11.22 2.24
N ILE A 46 -9.22 -10.78 2.00
CA ILE A 46 -8.41 -10.06 2.98
C ILE A 46 -9.07 -8.71 3.27
N ARG A 47 -9.42 -8.52 4.54
CA ARG A 47 -9.97 -7.27 5.08
C ARG A 47 -8.92 -6.46 5.82
N LYS A 48 -7.92 -7.10 6.41
CA LYS A 48 -6.83 -6.43 7.13
C LYS A 48 -5.47 -6.85 6.57
N LEU A 49 -4.69 -5.88 6.13
CA LEU A 49 -3.32 -6.09 5.66
C LEU A 49 -2.36 -5.24 6.45
N ALA A 50 -1.33 -5.87 7.01
CA ALA A 50 -0.26 -5.20 7.73
C ALA A 50 1.09 -5.52 7.10
N ILE A 51 1.92 -4.50 6.87
CA ILE A 51 3.23 -4.65 6.25
C ILE A 51 4.28 -3.90 7.08
N SER A 52 5.27 -4.63 7.56
CA SER A 52 6.47 -4.06 8.16
C SER A 52 7.64 -4.26 7.20
N PHE A 53 8.17 -3.16 6.67
CA PHE A 53 9.35 -3.18 5.80
C PHE A 53 10.64 -3.23 6.62
N SER A 54 11.63 -3.93 6.10
CA SER A 54 12.98 -3.94 6.67
C SER A 54 13.62 -2.56 6.53
N ARG A 55 14.25 -2.07 7.60
CA ARG A 55 14.98 -0.78 7.59
C ARG A 55 16.30 -0.84 6.84
N GLN A 56 16.88 -2.02 6.67
CA GLN A 56 18.22 -2.17 6.08
C GLN A 56 18.26 -1.89 4.57
N GLN A 57 17.10 -1.98 3.89
CA GLN A 57 16.97 -1.79 2.43
C GLN A 57 15.68 -1.00 2.12
N PHE A 58 15.38 -0.01 2.95
CA PHE A 58 14.15 0.76 2.83
C PHE A 58 14.30 1.87 1.79
N VAL A 59 13.46 1.84 0.76
CA VAL A 59 13.32 2.92 -0.22
C VAL A 59 11.89 3.47 -0.08
N PRO A 60 11.71 4.67 0.50
CA PRO A 60 10.38 5.22 0.81
C PRO A 60 9.44 5.26 -0.39
N GLU A 61 9.95 5.66 -1.54
CA GLU A 61 9.18 5.82 -2.78
C GLU A 61 8.63 4.48 -3.27
N GLN A 62 9.44 3.42 -3.18
CA GLN A 62 9.01 2.06 -3.54
C GLN A 62 7.98 1.52 -2.55
N ALA A 63 8.16 1.75 -1.25
CA ALA A 63 7.21 1.34 -0.23
C ALA A 63 5.85 2.03 -0.43
N VAL A 64 5.88 3.33 -0.75
CA VAL A 64 4.68 4.10 -1.11
C VAL A 64 4.03 3.53 -2.37
N ALA A 65 4.81 3.20 -3.41
CA ALA A 65 4.27 2.59 -4.63
C ALA A 65 3.57 1.26 -4.35
N VAL A 66 4.21 0.37 -3.57
CA VAL A 66 3.62 -0.91 -3.15
C VAL A 66 2.33 -0.70 -2.37
N ALA A 67 2.29 0.26 -1.44
CA ALA A 67 1.10 0.54 -0.66
C ALA A 67 -0.06 1.02 -1.55
N LYS A 68 0.18 1.98 -2.46
CA LYS A 68 -0.83 2.45 -3.42
C LYS A 68 -1.35 1.32 -4.29
N TYR A 69 -0.46 0.49 -4.81
CA TYR A 69 -0.80 -0.67 -5.61
C TYR A 69 -1.70 -1.66 -4.86
N LEU A 70 -1.36 -2.00 -3.61
CA LEU A 70 -2.15 -2.89 -2.77
C LEU A 70 -3.55 -2.33 -2.46
N LEU A 71 -3.62 -1.05 -2.13
CA LEU A 71 -4.88 -0.35 -1.83
C LEU A 71 -5.84 -0.38 -3.03
N LEU A 72 -5.31 -0.24 -4.24
CA LEU A 72 -6.11 -0.33 -5.46
C LEU A 72 -6.54 -1.76 -5.77
N ARG A 73 -5.61 -2.72 -5.69
CA ARG A 73 -5.86 -4.08 -6.16
C ARG A 73 -6.68 -4.91 -5.20
N ILE A 74 -6.78 -4.56 -3.91
CA ILE A 74 -7.51 -5.35 -2.91
C ILE A 74 -8.72 -4.55 -2.38
N PRO A 75 -9.84 -4.51 -3.12
CA PRO A 75 -11.01 -3.71 -2.75
C PRO A 75 -11.73 -4.20 -1.50
N SER A 76 -11.46 -5.43 -1.05
CA SER A 76 -12.01 -5.99 0.18
C SER A 76 -11.33 -5.48 1.46
N LEU A 77 -10.25 -4.70 1.33
CA LEU A 77 -9.57 -4.11 2.49
C LEU A 77 -10.47 -3.12 3.22
N THR A 78 -10.61 -3.34 4.52
CA THR A 78 -11.22 -2.39 5.46
C THR A 78 -10.16 -1.73 6.35
N ALA A 79 -8.97 -2.31 6.46
CA ALA A 79 -7.87 -1.71 7.21
C ALA A 79 -6.49 -2.04 6.61
N PHE A 80 -5.61 -1.05 6.56
CA PHE A 80 -4.26 -1.15 6.03
C PHE A 80 -3.25 -0.52 6.98
N TYR A 81 -2.24 -1.30 7.36
CA TYR A 81 -1.21 -0.92 8.30
C TYR A 81 0.15 -1.03 7.60
N ALA A 82 0.97 0.02 7.66
CA ALA A 82 2.29 -0.05 7.04
C ALA A 82 3.35 0.75 7.80
N THR A 83 4.53 0.16 7.97
CA THR A 83 5.67 0.82 8.61
C THR A 83 7.04 0.31 8.13
N PRO A 84 8.04 1.18 7.91
CA PRO A 84 7.89 2.63 7.77
C PRO A 84 7.22 3.01 6.43
N ILE A 85 6.20 3.89 6.45
CA ILE A 85 5.67 4.54 5.23
C ILE A 85 5.24 5.97 5.58
N PRO A 86 5.64 7.00 4.80
CA PRO A 86 5.15 8.37 4.99
C PRO A 86 3.64 8.47 4.70
N GLU A 87 2.90 9.11 5.60
CA GLU A 87 1.44 9.20 5.51
C GLU A 87 0.96 10.10 4.37
N GLY A 88 1.57 11.27 4.21
CA GLY A 88 1.15 12.30 3.24
C GLY A 88 0.93 11.77 1.81
N PRO A 89 1.90 11.07 1.20
CA PRO A 89 1.75 10.52 -0.15
C PRO A 89 0.62 9.49 -0.32
N ILE A 90 0.26 8.77 0.74
CA ILE A 90 -0.84 7.79 0.72
C ILE A 90 -2.17 8.51 0.91
N GLN A 91 -2.24 9.45 1.85
CA GLN A 91 -3.47 10.21 2.08
C GLN A 91 -3.87 11.04 0.85
N ALA A 92 -2.90 11.71 0.21
CA ALA A 92 -3.13 12.44 -1.03
C ALA A 92 -3.67 11.51 -2.12
N PHE A 93 -3.06 10.32 -2.26
CA PHE A 93 -3.49 9.31 -3.22
C PHE A 93 -4.93 8.84 -2.97
N VAL A 94 -5.30 8.52 -1.72
CA VAL A 94 -6.65 8.09 -1.36
C VAL A 94 -7.66 9.20 -1.66
N ASN A 95 -7.38 10.44 -1.26
CA ASN A 95 -8.26 11.57 -1.53
C ASN A 95 -8.49 11.79 -3.03
N THR A 96 -7.44 11.65 -3.85
CA THR A 96 -7.53 11.80 -5.32
C THR A 96 -8.35 10.69 -5.97
N HIS A 97 -8.27 9.45 -5.47
CA HIS A 97 -8.82 8.27 -6.15
C HIS A 97 -10.11 7.72 -5.52
N ALA A 98 -10.50 8.17 -4.32
CA ALA A 98 -11.67 7.68 -3.60
C ALA A 98 -12.99 7.82 -4.39
N LEU A 99 -13.10 8.83 -5.26
CA LEU A 99 -14.29 9.00 -6.10
C LEU A 99 -14.45 7.89 -7.15
N HIS A 100 -13.33 7.37 -7.66
CA HIS A 100 -13.30 6.27 -8.64
C HIS A 100 -13.21 4.89 -7.98
N TYR A 101 -12.66 4.84 -6.78
CA TYR A 101 -12.44 3.62 -5.99
C TYR A 101 -13.05 3.80 -4.59
N PRO A 102 -14.38 3.64 -4.43
CA PRO A 102 -15.09 4.00 -3.20
C PRO A 102 -14.60 3.26 -1.94
N HIS A 103 -14.03 2.06 -2.09
CA HIS A 103 -13.47 1.31 -0.95
C HIS A 103 -12.31 2.04 -0.28
N LEU A 104 -11.58 2.90 -1.02
CA LEU A 104 -10.52 3.74 -0.45
C LEU A 104 -11.04 4.78 0.54
N ALA A 105 -12.29 5.22 0.40
CA ALA A 105 -12.89 6.19 1.33
C ALA A 105 -13.22 5.59 2.69
N ALA A 106 -13.44 4.27 2.75
CA ALA A 106 -13.87 3.57 3.95
C ALA A 106 -12.74 2.81 4.68
N ILE A 107 -11.51 2.90 4.17
CA ILE A 107 -10.39 2.12 4.71
C ILE A 107 -9.75 2.81 5.92
N ASP A 108 -9.54 2.06 7.00
CA ASP A 108 -8.76 2.49 8.18
C ASP A 108 -7.26 2.40 7.86
N LEU A 109 -6.59 3.55 7.74
CA LEU A 109 -5.16 3.66 7.44
C LEU A 109 -4.37 3.91 8.73
N LYS A 110 -3.42 3.01 9.04
CA LYS A 110 -2.45 3.22 10.12
C LYS A 110 -1.03 3.15 9.58
N LEU A 111 -0.54 4.32 9.20
CA LEU A 111 0.78 4.50 8.60
C LEU A 111 1.70 5.07 9.67
N ASN A 112 2.87 4.47 9.82
CA ASN A 112 3.89 4.99 10.73
C ASN A 112 5.18 5.18 9.96
N GLY A 113 5.40 6.40 9.48
CA GLY A 113 6.63 6.84 8.86
C GLY A 113 7.25 7.94 9.68
N LYS A 114 7.86 7.63 10.83
CA LYS A 114 8.78 8.59 11.45
C LYS A 114 10.00 8.75 10.55
N HIS A 115 9.96 9.72 9.64
CA HIS A 115 11.16 10.46 9.26
C HIS A 115 11.14 11.72 10.11
N GLY A 116 11.91 11.69 11.20
CA GLY A 116 12.29 12.92 11.85
C GLY A 116 13.02 13.76 10.81
N VAL A 117 12.48 14.94 10.54
CA VAL A 117 13.29 16.05 10.07
C VAL A 117 14.34 16.25 11.16
N CYS A 118 15.54 15.69 11.01
CA CYS A 118 16.70 16.31 11.64
C CYS A 118 16.92 17.60 10.87
N LEU A 119 16.24 18.67 11.30
CA LEU A 119 16.74 20.02 11.08
C LEU A 119 18.14 20.01 11.70
N HIS A 120 19.17 19.92 10.87
CA HIS A 120 20.49 20.39 11.25
C HIS A 120 20.32 21.88 11.54
N ALA A 121 20.14 22.21 12.82
CA ALA A 121 20.51 23.52 13.31
C ALA A 121 22.04 23.60 13.17
N VAL A 122 22.48 24.34 12.16
CA VAL A 122 23.81 24.96 12.11
C VAL A 122 23.59 26.45 12.19
#